data_AF-A0A3D6B1H5-F1
#
_entry.id   AF-A0A3D6B1H5-F1
#
_cell.length_a   1.000
_cell.length_b   1.000
_cell.length_c   1.000
_cell.angle_alpha   90.00
_cell.angle_beta   90.00
_cell.angle_gamma   90.00
#
_symmetry.space_group_name_H-M   'P 1'
#
loop_
_entity.id
_entity.type
_entity.pdbx_description
1 polymer ?
#
loop_
_entity_poly.entity_id
_entity_poly.type
_entity_poly.pdbx_seq_one_letter_code
_entity_poly.pdbx_strand_id
1 'polypeptide(L)'
;FCSCDRGLGIIDEERNTRFIPLNGSWKLTPLKQNTEYMLGCSYDRLFLLKKQAGKWEFYNWISGFDENSKVFEEDNNGDIWFSHWIKGLYRLKIDLGRSEVIEKKYFSKGNGLPQDWGNVPIWFENEIIFQTAHGFYRIDRKTDKAYPIVGLNSLFSTPPAGMSIFQCGNSDLFFSSSTIQALCYRTSNNKDITSRDILLSNSPDKKGITIDSLSLRSLCLRRISGFEDIRELKDGLIMVNTEDGFSVINTDKIKENRSLPNNSLYIKEISITKADKDSVIFVSRKENNKEAKLTIPFKDNSLKFKVSLPIYNIDGSELFSYRLKGYDKVWSKFQESEAKEYSHIPPGNYTFQVRASLANSIHTVNTEINFKIMTPWYRKWWAYLLYILIGLIILMYTIHTFRLKIENNIAEKQKLKDNAIRQQQMSHELKIKADELASSTMNLIRKNEILRKIDSELQKAEDTVVEDRNKSLKIINKVRQNIRENISLDNNWNKFEKNFDMVYVDFLKKLDEHHPELSITDKKLCAYLKMGLSSKEIAPLLNITVRSVEMNRYRVRKKLGLK
;
A
#
# COMPACT_ATOMS: atom_id res chain seq x y z
N PHE A 1 52.04 -25.34 44.22
CA PHE A 1 51.10 -25.16 45.35
C PHE A 1 49.71 -25.56 44.92
N CYS A 2 48.92 -26.13 45.82
CA CYS A 2 47.52 -26.52 45.60
C CYS A 2 46.68 -25.98 46.76
N SER A 3 45.72 -25.11 46.47
CA SER A 3 44.77 -24.59 47.45
C SER A 3 43.52 -25.47 47.43
N CYS A 4 43.07 -25.93 48.59
CA CYS A 4 41.90 -26.80 48.72
C CYS A 4 41.28 -26.71 50.13
N ASP A 5 40.19 -27.45 50.37
CA ASP A 5 39.49 -27.48 51.66
C ASP A 5 40.38 -28.00 52.81
N ARG A 6 41.40 -28.81 52.50
CA ARG A 6 42.38 -29.31 53.49
C ARG A 6 43.45 -28.27 53.86
N GLY A 7 43.39 -27.07 53.28
CA GLY A 7 44.39 -26.02 53.45
C GLY A 7 45.29 -25.87 52.23
N LEU A 8 46.57 -25.55 52.47
CA LEU A 8 47.53 -25.30 51.39
C LEU A 8 48.50 -26.48 51.22
N GLY A 9 48.36 -27.19 50.11
CA GLY A 9 49.29 -28.25 49.68
C GLY A 9 50.53 -27.67 48.99
N ILE A 10 51.70 -28.09 49.44
CA ILE A 10 52.99 -27.86 48.79
C ILE A 10 53.38 -29.19 48.16
N ILE A 11 53.52 -29.18 46.83
CA ILE A 11 53.90 -30.36 46.04
C ILE A 11 55.36 -30.19 45.66
N ASP A 12 56.20 -31.16 46.00
CA ASP A 12 57.62 -31.18 45.61
C ASP A 12 57.85 -31.84 44.24
N GLU A 13 59.10 -31.89 43.80
CA GLU A 13 59.48 -32.47 42.49
C GLU A 13 59.21 -33.98 42.41
N GLU A 14 59.21 -34.67 43.55
CA GLU A 14 58.89 -36.10 43.68
C GLU A 14 57.37 -36.35 43.76
N ARG A 15 56.55 -35.30 43.66
CA ARG A 15 55.09 -35.31 43.77
C ARG A 15 54.57 -35.66 45.17
N ASN A 16 55.42 -35.60 46.20
CA ASN A 16 54.95 -35.68 47.57
C ASN A 16 54.24 -34.36 47.93
N THR A 17 53.14 -34.47 48.68
CA THR A 17 52.35 -33.31 49.08
C THR A 17 52.40 -33.11 50.58
N ARG A 18 52.96 -31.97 51.02
CA ARG A 18 52.90 -31.52 52.42
C ARG A 18 51.81 -30.47 52.56
N PHE A 19 50.90 -30.63 53.51
CA PHE A 19 49.87 -29.63 53.79
C PHE A 19 50.28 -28.70 54.93
N ILE A 20 50.06 -27.40 54.73
CA ILE A 20 49.97 -26.43 55.82
C ILE A 20 48.53 -26.49 56.35
N PRO A 21 48.32 -26.80 57.64
CA PRO A 21 46.98 -26.97 58.21
C PRO A 21 46.30 -25.61 58.36
N LEU A 22 45.51 -25.26 57.36
CA LEU A 22 44.68 -24.06 57.32
C LEU A 22 43.22 -24.50 57.15
N ASN A 23 42.27 -23.72 57.67
CA ASN A 23 40.85 -23.91 57.35
C ASN A 23 40.60 -23.48 55.90
N GLY A 24 40.79 -24.41 54.97
CA GLY A 24 40.75 -24.15 53.54
C GLY A 24 41.81 -23.16 53.05
N SER A 25 41.98 -23.09 51.73
CA SER A 25 42.76 -22.04 51.08
C SER A 25 42.06 -21.66 49.78
N TRP A 26 41.89 -20.35 49.57
CA TRP A 26 41.27 -19.81 48.37
C TRP A 26 42.27 -19.60 47.24
N LYS A 27 43.31 -18.81 47.50
CA LYS A 27 44.34 -18.41 46.52
C LYS A 27 45.63 -18.11 47.26
N LEU A 28 46.76 -18.33 46.57
CA LEU A 28 48.09 -17.92 46.96
C LEU A 28 48.72 -17.10 45.82
N THR A 29 49.28 -15.94 46.15
CA THR A 29 49.88 -15.02 45.18
C THR A 29 51.27 -14.61 45.67
N PRO A 30 52.35 -14.80 44.87
CA PRO A 30 53.66 -14.23 45.17
C PRO A 30 53.61 -12.71 45.14
N LEU A 31 54.25 -12.06 46.12
CA LEU A 31 54.34 -10.61 46.12
C LEU A 31 55.43 -10.14 45.15
N LYS A 32 55.08 -9.17 44.31
CA LYS A 32 55.91 -8.56 43.27
C LYS A 32 56.99 -7.67 43.87
N GLN A 33 56.65 -6.83 44.85
CA GLN A 33 57.63 -5.94 45.47
C GLN A 33 58.53 -6.66 46.48
N ASN A 34 58.03 -7.73 47.10
CA ASN A 34 58.79 -8.48 48.11
C ASN A 34 58.72 -9.98 47.83
N THR A 35 59.64 -10.45 46.97
CA THR A 35 59.68 -11.83 46.46
C THR A 35 59.99 -12.90 47.51
N GLU A 36 60.37 -12.50 48.73
CA GLU A 36 60.54 -13.41 49.87
C GLU A 36 59.22 -13.81 50.51
N TYR A 37 58.11 -13.14 50.19
CA TYR A 37 56.79 -13.39 50.74
C TYR A 37 55.78 -13.83 49.68
N MET A 38 54.85 -14.69 50.09
CA MET A 38 53.61 -14.96 49.35
C MET A 38 52.42 -14.60 50.25
N LEU A 39 51.43 -13.97 49.65
CA LEU A 39 50.17 -13.66 50.31
C LEU A 39 49.14 -14.73 49.95
N GLY A 40 48.53 -15.31 50.96
CA GLY A 40 47.44 -16.25 50.81
C GLY A 40 46.19 -15.79 51.54
N CYS A 41 45.04 -16.35 51.16
CA CYS A 41 43.78 -16.18 51.88
C CYS A 41 43.20 -17.56 52.21
N SER A 42 42.94 -17.82 53.49
CA SER A 42 42.19 -19.00 53.95
C SER A 42 40.68 -18.69 53.97
N TYR A 43 39.86 -19.62 54.45
CA TYR A 43 38.45 -19.34 54.71
C TYR A 43 38.23 -18.42 55.90
N ASP A 44 39.26 -18.22 56.73
CA ASP A 44 39.22 -17.32 57.87
C ASP A 44 39.68 -15.92 57.46
N ARG A 45 40.94 -15.77 56.99
CA ARG A 45 41.57 -14.47 56.71
C ARG A 45 42.85 -14.58 55.88
N LEU A 46 43.50 -13.44 55.65
CA LEU A 46 44.79 -13.37 54.97
C LEU A 46 45.94 -13.92 55.83
N PHE A 47 46.91 -14.57 55.18
CA PHE A 47 48.13 -15.09 55.79
C PHE A 47 49.34 -14.88 54.89
N LEU A 48 50.53 -14.89 55.49
CA LEU A 48 51.80 -14.81 54.80
C LEU A 48 52.54 -16.14 54.84
N LEU A 49 53.13 -16.50 53.72
CA LEU A 49 54.26 -17.42 53.66
C LEU A 49 55.54 -16.62 53.50
N LYS A 50 56.63 -17.15 54.06
CA LYS A 50 57.97 -16.61 53.87
C LYS A 50 58.89 -17.69 53.32
N LYS A 51 59.75 -17.30 52.37
CA LYS A 51 60.78 -18.18 51.83
C LYS A 51 61.96 -18.23 52.80
N GLN A 52 62.24 -19.40 53.36
CA GLN A 52 63.35 -19.63 54.30
C GLN A 52 64.17 -20.83 53.80
N ALA A 53 65.48 -20.66 53.65
CA ALA A 53 66.39 -21.69 53.14
C ALA A 53 65.89 -22.36 51.84
N GLY A 54 65.28 -21.57 50.94
CA GLY A 54 64.71 -22.06 49.67
C GLY A 54 63.33 -22.71 49.76
N LYS A 55 62.80 -22.94 50.97
CA LYS A 55 61.47 -23.55 51.19
C LYS A 55 60.45 -22.50 51.61
N TRP A 56 59.21 -22.70 51.19
CA TRP A 56 58.08 -21.84 51.58
C TRP A 56 57.42 -22.40 52.83
N GLU A 57 57.33 -21.56 53.87
CA GLU A 57 56.73 -21.94 55.15
C GLU A 57 55.73 -20.89 55.60
N PHE A 58 54.74 -21.34 56.39
CA PHE A 58 53.80 -20.44 57.03
C PHE A 58 54.55 -19.48 57.95
N TYR A 59 54.33 -18.19 57.74
CA TYR A 59 54.99 -17.15 58.51
C TYR A 59 54.07 -16.61 59.60
N ASN A 60 52.95 -16.00 59.22
CA ASN A 60 51.99 -15.47 60.18
C ASN A 60 50.62 -15.20 59.54
N TRP A 61 49.60 -15.05 60.39
CA TRP A 61 48.32 -14.46 60.02
C TRP A 61 48.45 -12.95 59.90
N ILE A 62 47.67 -12.34 59.00
CA ILE A 62 47.60 -10.89 58.89
C ILE A 62 46.51 -10.36 59.82
N SER A 63 46.89 -9.48 60.74
CA SER A 63 45.96 -8.80 61.65
C SER A 63 45.36 -7.52 61.02
N GLY A 64 44.24 -7.05 61.57
CA GLY A 64 43.58 -5.81 61.13
C GLY A 64 42.60 -5.96 59.95
N PHE A 65 42.47 -7.18 59.39
CA PHE A 65 41.55 -7.49 58.30
C PHE A 65 41.15 -8.97 58.27
N ASP A 66 40.01 -9.30 58.86
CA ASP A 66 39.49 -10.68 58.99
C ASP A 66 38.44 -11.01 57.92
N GLU A 67 38.63 -10.56 56.68
CA GLU A 67 37.79 -10.94 55.55
C GLU A 67 38.47 -12.03 54.71
N ASN A 68 37.67 -12.83 54.01
CA ASN A 68 38.17 -13.88 53.11
C ASN A 68 37.67 -13.71 51.67
N SER A 69 38.53 -14.03 50.72
CA SER A 69 38.23 -13.99 49.29
C SER A 69 39.34 -14.68 48.49
N LYS A 70 38.95 -15.26 47.35
CA LYS A 70 39.91 -15.69 46.31
C LYS A 70 40.41 -14.56 45.42
N VAL A 71 39.80 -13.38 45.52
CA VAL A 71 40.00 -12.29 44.56
C VAL A 71 40.81 -11.18 45.20
N PHE A 72 42.13 -11.24 45.02
CA PHE A 72 43.04 -10.17 45.41
C PHE A 72 44.29 -10.13 44.52
N GLU A 73 44.85 -8.94 44.34
CA GLU A 73 46.04 -8.65 43.56
C GLU A 73 46.85 -7.52 44.20
N GLU A 74 48.18 -7.62 44.15
CA GLU A 74 49.09 -6.53 44.55
C GLU A 74 49.29 -5.58 43.36
N ASP A 75 49.23 -4.26 43.58
CA ASP A 75 49.52 -3.25 42.57
C ASP A 75 51.02 -2.86 42.51
N ASN A 76 51.38 -1.99 41.56
CA ASN A 76 52.77 -1.51 41.40
C ASN A 76 53.31 -0.73 42.61
N ASN A 77 52.45 -0.33 43.55
CA ASN A 77 52.82 0.38 44.76
C ASN A 77 52.89 -0.52 46.00
N GLY A 78 52.63 -1.82 45.85
CA GLY A 78 52.66 -2.79 46.95
C GLY A 78 51.37 -2.79 47.77
N ASP A 79 50.34 -2.04 47.35
CA ASP A 79 49.03 -2.11 47.97
C ASP A 79 48.30 -3.37 47.47
N ILE A 80 47.60 -4.04 48.37
CA ILE A 80 46.77 -5.19 48.04
C ILE A 80 45.35 -4.72 47.77
N TRP A 81 44.90 -4.92 46.53
CA TRP A 81 43.51 -4.76 46.15
C TRP A 81 42.77 -6.07 46.43
N PHE A 82 41.84 -6.03 47.38
CA PHE A 82 41.09 -7.17 47.86
C PHE A 82 39.60 -6.97 47.56
N SER A 83 39.00 -7.92 46.85
CA SER A 83 37.58 -7.87 46.53
C SER A 83 36.78 -8.80 47.42
N HIS A 84 35.78 -8.25 48.11
CA HIS A 84 34.78 -9.05 48.81
C HIS A 84 33.61 -9.35 47.88
N TRP A 85 33.08 -10.56 47.94
CA TRP A 85 31.99 -11.05 47.08
C TRP A 85 30.67 -10.26 47.15
N ILE A 86 30.47 -9.40 48.16
CA ILE A 86 29.22 -8.64 48.40
C ILE A 86 29.51 -7.22 48.88
N LYS A 87 30.44 -7.04 49.83
CA LYS A 87 30.64 -5.73 50.49
C LYS A 87 31.21 -4.69 49.53
N GLY A 88 32.19 -5.03 48.71
CA GLY A 88 32.92 -4.03 47.94
C GLY A 88 34.36 -4.42 47.73
N LEU A 89 35.15 -3.40 47.42
CA LEU A 89 36.58 -3.51 47.17
C LEU A 89 37.35 -2.78 48.28
N TYR A 90 38.45 -3.36 48.71
CA TYR A 90 39.36 -2.80 49.69
C TYR A 90 40.73 -2.59 49.05
N ARG A 91 41.37 -1.47 49.37
CA ARG A 91 42.80 -1.25 49.15
C ARG A 91 43.50 -1.30 50.49
N LEU A 92 44.38 -2.26 50.65
CA LEU A 92 45.06 -2.56 51.90
C LEU A 92 46.55 -2.26 51.74
N LYS A 93 47.11 -1.53 52.69
CA LYS A 93 48.56 -1.43 52.85
C LYS A 93 48.97 -2.33 54.00
N ILE A 94 49.90 -3.24 53.73
CA ILE A 94 50.30 -4.28 54.69
C ILE A 94 51.75 -4.05 55.08
N ASP A 95 52.01 -3.99 56.39
CA ASP A 95 53.36 -4.11 56.92
C ASP A 95 53.71 -5.60 57.02
N LEU A 96 54.53 -6.09 56.10
CA LEU A 96 54.94 -7.51 56.04
C LEU A 96 55.77 -7.94 57.26
N GLY A 97 56.52 -7.02 57.88
CA GLY A 97 57.34 -7.31 59.06
C GLY A 97 56.48 -7.54 60.29
N ARG A 98 55.43 -6.72 60.46
CA ARG A 98 54.45 -6.85 61.56
C ARG A 98 53.32 -7.82 61.26
N SER A 99 53.13 -8.20 60.00
CA SER A 99 51.98 -8.98 59.51
C SER A 99 50.65 -8.30 59.87
N GLU A 100 50.54 -6.99 59.59
CA GLU A 100 49.40 -6.16 59.97
C GLU A 100 48.96 -5.25 58.82
N VAL A 101 47.65 -5.06 58.66
CA VAL A 101 47.09 -4.03 57.78
C VAL A 101 47.19 -2.66 58.47
N ILE A 102 48.04 -1.79 57.93
CA ILE A 102 48.31 -0.46 58.48
C ILE A 102 47.43 0.65 57.85
N GLU A 103 46.90 0.42 56.65
CA GLU A 103 45.96 1.34 55.99
C GLU A 103 44.90 0.51 55.26
N LYS A 104 43.63 0.93 55.38
CA LYS A 104 42.50 0.31 54.69
C LYS A 104 41.61 1.39 54.09
N LYS A 105 41.47 1.37 52.77
CA LYS A 105 40.45 2.16 52.05
C LYS A 105 39.37 1.24 51.51
N TYR A 106 38.12 1.67 51.62
CA TYR A 106 36.95 0.92 51.19
C TYR A 106 36.23 1.63 50.05
N PHE A 107 35.89 0.87 49.02
CA PHE A 107 35.21 1.33 47.83
C PHE A 107 33.91 0.55 47.66
N SER A 108 32.81 1.29 47.56
CA SER A 108 31.46 0.78 47.35
C SER A 108 30.76 1.59 46.25
N LYS A 109 29.50 1.27 45.98
CA LYS A 109 28.63 2.04 45.10
C LYS A 109 28.55 3.51 45.49
N GLY A 110 28.60 3.82 46.79
CA GLY A 110 28.61 5.19 47.29
C GLY A 110 29.86 6.01 46.90
N ASN A 111 30.93 5.34 46.49
CA ASN A 111 32.25 5.92 46.23
C ASN A 111 32.62 5.88 44.73
N GLY A 112 31.64 5.57 43.85
CA GLY A 112 31.80 5.63 42.40
C GLY A 112 31.89 4.29 41.68
N LEU A 113 32.00 3.16 42.40
CA LEU A 113 31.79 1.85 41.76
C LEU A 113 30.32 1.74 41.29
N PRO A 114 30.02 1.00 40.23
CA PRO A 114 28.63 0.90 39.78
C PRO A 114 27.77 0.02 40.72
N GLN A 115 28.41 -0.89 41.46
CA GLN A 115 27.78 -1.81 42.42
C GLN A 115 28.80 -2.33 43.45
N ASP A 116 28.33 -2.94 44.53
CA ASP A 116 29.16 -3.41 45.64
C ASP A 116 29.77 -4.80 45.41
N TRP A 117 29.05 -5.69 44.72
CA TRP A 117 29.50 -7.04 44.43
C TRP A 117 30.14 -7.18 43.05
N GLY A 118 30.91 -8.26 42.83
CA GLY A 118 31.44 -8.60 41.50
C GLY A 118 32.50 -7.63 40.96
N ASN A 119 33.21 -6.92 41.83
CA ASN A 119 34.30 -6.02 41.47
C ASN A 119 35.63 -6.77 41.51
N VAL A 120 36.26 -7.08 40.39
CA VAL A 120 37.46 -7.92 40.35
C VAL A 120 38.68 -7.08 39.95
N PRO A 121 39.72 -6.94 40.79
CA PRO A 121 41.01 -6.39 40.37
C PRO A 121 41.66 -7.33 39.36
N ILE A 122 42.08 -6.77 38.23
CA ILE A 122 42.73 -7.48 37.13
C ILE A 122 43.99 -6.74 36.76
N TRP A 123 45.07 -7.51 36.59
CA TRP A 123 46.30 -7.03 35.98
C TRP A 123 46.08 -6.80 34.49
N PHE A 124 46.22 -5.55 34.06
CA PHE A 124 46.12 -5.16 32.67
C PHE A 124 47.32 -4.30 32.29
N GLU A 125 48.25 -4.89 31.55
CA GLU A 125 49.54 -4.30 31.18
C GLU A 125 50.35 -3.93 32.43
N ASN A 126 50.35 -2.64 32.81
CA ASN A 126 51.15 -2.09 33.89
C ASN A 126 50.30 -1.36 34.95
N GLU A 127 49.00 -1.65 35.02
CA GLU A 127 48.13 -1.13 36.07
C GLU A 127 47.06 -2.16 36.46
N ILE A 128 46.51 -1.99 37.67
CA ILE A 128 45.30 -2.71 38.07
C ILE A 128 44.08 -1.93 37.58
N ILE A 129 43.23 -2.62 36.84
CA ILE A 129 41.88 -2.16 36.51
C ILE A 129 40.85 -3.05 37.22
N PHE A 130 39.61 -2.61 37.25
CA PHE A 130 38.52 -3.29 37.94
C PHE A 130 37.46 -3.71 36.94
N GLN A 131 37.28 -5.02 36.80
CA GLN A 131 36.08 -5.57 36.18
C GLN A 131 34.91 -5.36 37.14
N THR A 132 33.77 -4.93 36.60
CA THR A 132 32.51 -4.73 37.33
C THR A 132 31.35 -5.31 36.50
N ALA A 133 30.11 -5.32 37.01
CA ALA A 133 28.97 -5.74 36.18
C ALA A 133 28.65 -4.77 35.03
N HIS A 134 29.16 -3.53 35.07
CA HIS A 134 28.95 -2.53 34.03
C HIS A 134 30.21 -2.32 33.18
N GLY A 135 31.08 -3.34 33.12
CA GLY A 135 32.34 -3.32 32.36
C GLY A 135 33.55 -2.94 33.20
N PHE A 136 34.56 -2.36 32.56
CA PHE A 136 35.86 -2.06 33.14
C PHE A 136 35.94 -0.64 33.67
N TYR A 137 36.50 -0.51 34.88
CA TYR A 137 36.67 0.73 35.62
C TYR A 137 38.12 0.90 36.05
N ARG A 138 38.57 2.15 36.20
CA ARG A 138 39.80 2.51 36.89
C ARG A 138 39.46 3.26 38.16
N ILE A 139 40.28 3.13 39.21
CA ILE A 139 40.17 3.98 40.40
C ILE A 139 41.35 4.95 40.40
N ASP A 140 41.06 6.24 40.44
CA ASP A 140 42.08 7.27 40.57
C ASP A 140 42.57 7.31 42.03
N ARG A 141 43.87 7.08 42.24
CA ARG A 141 44.46 7.02 43.59
C ARG A 141 44.51 8.39 44.30
N LYS A 142 44.42 9.50 43.57
CA LYS A 142 44.41 10.86 44.15
C LYS A 142 43.03 11.25 44.64
N THR A 143 42.00 10.88 43.90
CA THR A 143 40.61 11.26 44.22
C THR A 143 39.82 10.14 44.91
N ASP A 144 40.36 8.92 44.91
CA ASP A 144 39.71 7.67 45.37
C ASP A 144 38.34 7.44 44.70
N LYS A 145 38.17 7.91 43.47
CA LYS A 145 36.93 7.73 42.69
C LYS A 145 37.14 6.75 41.54
N ALA A 146 36.11 5.95 41.28
CA ALA A 146 36.09 5.03 40.14
C ALA A 146 35.52 5.70 38.88
N TYR A 147 36.10 5.40 37.72
CA TYR A 147 35.73 5.93 36.42
C TYR A 147 35.69 4.81 35.36
N PRO A 148 34.70 4.78 34.46
CA PRO A 148 34.63 3.76 33.42
C PRO A 148 35.74 3.95 32.37
N ILE A 149 36.32 2.85 31.89
CA ILE A 149 37.31 2.85 30.82
C ILE A 149 36.59 2.77 29.47
N VAL A 150 36.28 3.93 28.90
CA VAL A 150 35.47 4.06 27.67
C VAL A 150 35.99 3.19 26.52
N GLY A 151 37.30 3.18 26.29
CA GLY A 151 37.89 2.41 25.20
C GLY A 151 37.74 0.89 25.31
N LEU A 152 37.78 0.32 26.52
CA LEU A 152 37.56 -1.11 26.76
C LEU A 152 36.07 -1.45 26.73
N ASN A 153 35.23 -0.57 27.30
CA ASN A 153 33.79 -0.78 27.37
C ASN A 153 33.10 -0.62 26.00
N SER A 154 33.75 0.00 25.01
CA SER A 154 33.24 0.10 23.64
C SER A 154 33.56 -1.11 22.76
N LEU A 155 34.36 -2.08 23.24
CA LEU A 155 34.73 -3.28 22.49
C LEU A 155 33.55 -4.24 22.29
N PHE A 156 32.60 -4.22 23.21
CA PHE A 156 31.42 -5.08 23.14
C PHE A 156 30.18 -4.20 23.03
N SER A 157 29.20 -4.59 22.21
CA SER A 157 27.94 -3.84 22.08
C SER A 157 27.18 -3.74 23.40
N THR A 158 27.39 -4.71 24.30
CA THR A 158 26.97 -4.66 25.70
C THR A 158 28.11 -5.27 26.51
N PRO A 159 28.69 -4.56 27.51
CA PRO A 159 29.75 -5.10 28.34
C PRO A 159 29.22 -6.35 29.06
N PRO A 160 29.80 -7.54 28.83
CA PRO A 160 29.40 -8.73 29.57
C PRO A 160 29.70 -8.55 31.06
N ALA A 161 28.68 -8.77 31.89
CA ALA A 161 28.87 -8.82 33.33
C ALA A 161 29.86 -9.94 33.68
N GLY A 162 30.79 -9.67 34.57
CA GLY A 162 31.71 -10.70 35.01
C GLY A 162 32.88 -10.98 34.05
N MET A 163 33.21 -10.09 33.11
CA MET A 163 34.28 -10.35 32.15
C MET A 163 35.70 -10.11 32.67
N SER A 164 36.46 -11.20 32.77
CA SER A 164 37.89 -11.18 33.05
C SER A 164 38.71 -10.95 31.78
N ILE A 165 39.90 -10.39 31.99
CA ILE A 165 40.93 -10.23 30.96
C ILE A 165 42.16 -10.99 31.43
N PHE A 166 42.64 -11.89 30.60
CA PHE A 166 43.93 -12.53 30.76
C PHE A 166 44.87 -12.03 29.66
N GLN A 167 45.98 -11.40 30.05
CA GLN A 167 46.99 -10.96 29.12
C GLN A 167 47.99 -12.09 28.87
N CYS A 168 48.15 -12.45 27.60
CA CYS A 168 49.12 -13.44 27.16
C CYS A 168 50.50 -12.77 26.98
N GLY A 169 51.58 -13.54 27.09
CA GLY A 169 52.96 -13.05 26.96
C GLY A 169 53.27 -12.42 25.60
N ASN A 170 52.50 -12.76 24.57
CA ASN A 170 52.58 -12.15 23.23
C ASN A 170 51.72 -10.86 23.06
N SER A 171 51.20 -10.30 24.17
CA SER A 171 50.32 -9.12 24.20
C SER A 171 48.91 -9.33 23.60
N ASP A 172 48.53 -10.58 23.31
CA ASP A 172 47.13 -10.91 23.04
C ASP A 172 46.34 -10.87 24.35
N LEU A 173 45.04 -10.60 24.23
CA LEU A 173 44.15 -10.55 25.38
C LEU A 173 43.05 -11.59 25.23
N PHE A 174 42.92 -12.43 26.23
CA PHE A 174 41.85 -13.39 26.32
C PHE A 174 40.76 -12.83 27.26
N PHE A 175 39.62 -12.50 26.67
CA PHE A 175 38.43 -12.05 27.37
C PHE A 175 37.57 -13.24 27.72
N SER A 176 37.12 -13.31 28.97
CA SER A 176 36.32 -14.43 29.45
C SER A 176 35.19 -13.98 30.37
N SER A 177 33.96 -14.37 30.06
CA SER A 177 32.81 -14.32 30.96
C SER A 177 31.97 -15.60 30.83
N SER A 178 30.90 -15.70 31.61
CA SER A 178 29.90 -16.77 31.47
C SER A 178 29.22 -16.80 30.10
N THR A 179 29.17 -15.68 29.38
CA THR A 179 28.45 -15.55 28.12
C THR A 179 29.37 -15.41 26.89
N ILE A 180 30.61 -14.96 27.10
CA ILE A 180 31.53 -14.62 26.00
C ILE A 180 32.93 -15.12 26.34
N GLN A 181 33.52 -15.86 25.42
CA GLN A 181 34.95 -16.17 25.39
C GLN A 181 35.49 -15.54 24.11
N ALA A 182 36.51 -14.69 24.20
CA ALA A 182 37.01 -13.98 23.03
C ALA A 182 38.53 -13.75 23.09
N LEU A 183 39.21 -14.00 21.96
CA LEU A 183 40.61 -13.67 21.80
C LEU A 183 40.72 -12.34 21.05
N CYS A 184 41.32 -11.35 21.68
CA CYS A 184 41.67 -10.08 21.06
C CYS A 184 43.15 -10.04 20.73
N TYR A 185 43.46 -9.75 19.48
CA TYR A 185 44.83 -9.78 18.98
C TYR A 185 45.02 -8.80 17.82
N ARG A 186 46.26 -8.39 17.59
CA ARG A 186 46.61 -7.38 16.60
C ARG A 186 46.49 -7.91 15.17
N THR A 187 45.90 -7.10 14.29
CA THR A 187 45.89 -7.30 12.82
C THR A 187 46.79 -6.31 12.08
N SER A 188 47.18 -5.20 12.71
CA SER A 188 48.00 -4.17 12.08
C SER A 188 49.46 -4.59 11.95
N ASN A 189 50.04 -4.36 10.77
CA ASN A 189 51.49 -4.47 10.51
C ASN A 189 52.28 -3.31 11.14
N ASN A 190 51.60 -2.27 11.63
CA ASN A 190 52.27 -1.17 12.32
C ASN A 190 52.71 -1.62 13.71
N LYS A 191 53.99 -1.94 13.85
CA LYS A 191 54.59 -2.40 15.11
C LYS A 191 54.60 -1.31 16.19
N ASP A 192 54.49 -0.04 15.81
CA ASP A 192 54.59 1.11 16.71
C ASP A 192 53.30 1.40 17.48
N ILE A 193 52.17 0.79 17.10
CA ILE A 193 50.91 0.91 17.83
C ILE A 193 50.65 -0.39 18.60
N THR A 194 50.59 -0.27 19.92
CA THR A 194 50.33 -1.41 20.81
C THR A 194 48.85 -1.76 20.85
N SER A 195 48.50 -3.01 21.21
CA SER A 195 47.12 -3.39 21.50
C SER A 195 46.50 -2.44 22.54
N ARG A 196 47.29 -2.01 23.53
CA ARG A 196 46.91 -1.04 24.56
C ARG A 196 46.43 0.29 23.97
N ASP A 197 47.17 0.90 23.05
CA ASP A 197 46.81 2.21 22.47
C ASP A 197 45.47 2.14 21.74
N ILE A 198 45.23 1.04 21.02
CA ILE A 198 43.99 0.83 20.28
C ILE A 198 42.83 0.58 21.26
N LEU A 199 43.03 -0.28 22.26
CA LEU A 199 42.00 -0.64 23.24
C LEU A 199 41.64 0.52 24.16
N LEU A 200 42.58 1.37 24.56
CA LEU A 200 42.31 2.53 25.40
C LEU A 200 41.89 3.77 24.60
N SER A 201 42.04 3.77 23.27
CA SER A 201 41.54 4.88 22.44
C SER A 201 40.03 5.06 22.61
N ASN A 202 39.58 6.31 22.66
CA ASN A 202 38.14 6.63 22.63
C ASN A 202 37.57 6.56 21.20
N SER A 203 38.36 6.12 20.21
CA SER A 203 37.89 5.92 18.85
C SER A 203 36.91 4.74 18.81
N PRO A 204 35.70 4.91 18.22
CA PRO A 204 34.78 3.80 17.98
C PRO A 204 35.34 2.83 16.93
N ASP A 205 36.17 3.33 16.01
CA ASP A 205 36.87 2.52 15.03
C ASP A 205 38.19 1.99 15.63
N LYS A 206 38.14 0.75 16.13
CA LYS A 206 39.30 0.01 16.67
C LYS A 206 40.12 -0.64 15.54
N LYS A 207 40.57 0.16 14.57
CA LYS A 207 41.34 -0.34 13.42
C LYS A 207 42.67 -0.93 13.89
N GLY A 208 42.99 -2.14 13.43
CA GLY A 208 44.26 -2.81 13.72
C GLY A 208 44.23 -3.85 14.84
N ILE A 209 43.07 -4.07 15.49
CA ILE A 209 42.81 -5.23 16.34
C ILE A 209 41.65 -6.05 15.78
N THR A 210 41.49 -7.26 16.29
CA THR A 210 40.35 -8.13 16.01
C THR A 210 40.03 -8.91 17.26
N ILE A 211 38.73 -9.07 17.50
CA ILE A 211 38.19 -9.82 18.61
C ILE A 211 37.48 -11.02 18.00
N ASP A 212 38.04 -12.21 18.21
CA ASP A 212 37.46 -13.48 17.80
C ASP A 212 36.79 -14.17 18.98
N SER A 213 35.47 -14.07 19.03
CA SER A 213 34.62 -14.78 20.01
C SER A 213 34.03 -16.09 19.45
N LEU A 214 34.19 -16.35 18.15
CA LEU A 214 33.52 -17.44 17.46
C LEU A 214 34.30 -18.74 17.63
N SER A 215 35.62 -18.66 17.44
CA SER A 215 36.52 -19.80 17.55
C SER A 215 36.55 -20.40 18.97
N LEU A 216 36.08 -19.65 19.97
CA LEU A 216 36.12 -20.01 21.38
C LEU A 216 34.75 -20.33 21.99
N ARG A 217 33.68 -20.24 21.21
CA ARG A 217 32.31 -20.33 21.76
C ARG A 217 31.98 -21.67 22.39
N SER A 218 32.51 -22.77 21.88
CA SER A 218 32.31 -24.11 22.45
C SER A 218 32.80 -24.21 23.90
N LEU A 219 33.71 -23.32 24.32
CA LEU A 219 34.15 -23.24 25.71
C LEU A 219 33.09 -22.61 26.62
N CYS A 220 32.26 -21.68 26.13
CA CYS A 220 31.26 -21.01 26.95
C CYS A 220 30.32 -21.99 27.66
N LEU A 221 29.93 -23.08 26.98
CA LEU A 221 29.00 -24.09 27.50
C LEU A 221 29.60 -24.95 28.61
N ARG A 222 30.93 -25.04 28.67
CA ARG A 222 31.65 -25.94 29.57
C ARG A 222 32.29 -25.21 30.75
N ARG A 223 31.84 -23.99 31.03
CA ARG A 223 32.48 -23.05 31.96
C ARG A 223 31.63 -22.82 33.19
N ILE A 224 32.29 -22.78 34.34
CA ILE A 224 31.66 -22.43 35.61
C ILE A 224 31.89 -20.93 35.87
N SER A 225 30.80 -20.17 35.85
CA SER A 225 30.83 -18.73 36.11
C SER A 225 31.41 -18.43 37.50
N GLY A 226 32.30 -17.46 37.59
CA GLY A 226 32.95 -17.02 38.81
C GLY A 226 34.14 -17.89 39.26
N PHE A 227 34.40 -19.04 38.62
CA PHE A 227 35.52 -19.93 38.92
C PHE A 227 36.50 -20.03 37.74
N GLU A 228 36.60 -18.96 36.96
CA GLU A 228 37.48 -18.86 35.82
C GLU A 228 38.96 -18.84 36.25
N ASP A 229 39.76 -19.78 35.76
CA ASP A 229 41.22 -19.74 35.80
C ASP A 229 41.79 -19.95 34.39
N ILE A 230 42.74 -19.10 34.02
CA ILE A 230 43.37 -19.07 32.71
C ILE A 230 44.87 -18.99 32.95
N ARG A 231 45.61 -19.91 32.34
CA ARG A 231 47.06 -20.00 32.46
C ARG A 231 47.68 -20.09 31.10
N GLU A 232 48.70 -19.28 30.87
CA GLU A 232 49.55 -19.43 29.69
C GLU A 232 50.49 -20.61 29.88
N LEU A 233 50.56 -21.45 28.85
CA LEU A 233 51.56 -22.50 28.68
C LEU A 233 52.63 -22.00 27.71
N LYS A 234 53.54 -22.88 27.26
CA LYS A 234 54.53 -22.52 26.24
C LYS A 234 53.89 -22.40 24.85
N ASP A 235 54.53 -21.63 23.96
CA ASP A 235 54.25 -21.59 22.52
C ASP A 235 52.82 -21.12 22.15
N GLY A 236 52.31 -20.09 22.83
CA GLY A 236 51.00 -19.51 22.53
C GLY A 236 49.81 -20.42 22.88
N LEU A 237 50.05 -21.46 23.68
CA LEU A 237 49.03 -22.32 24.24
C LEU A 237 48.47 -21.69 25.53
N ILE A 238 47.14 -21.68 25.65
CA ILE A 238 46.44 -21.24 26.86
C ILE A 238 45.66 -22.41 27.42
N MET A 239 45.81 -22.67 28.71
CA MET A 239 44.97 -23.59 29.46
C MET A 239 43.82 -22.81 30.11
N VAL A 240 42.60 -23.29 29.90
CA VAL A 240 41.38 -22.73 30.50
C VAL A 240 40.65 -23.86 31.22
N ASN A 241 40.29 -23.64 32.48
CA ASN A 241 39.51 -24.64 33.21
C ASN A 241 38.07 -24.74 32.68
N THR A 242 37.55 -25.97 32.70
CA THR A 242 36.18 -26.33 32.31
C THR A 242 35.55 -27.15 33.43
N GLU A 243 34.22 -27.33 33.39
CA GLU A 243 33.49 -28.13 34.38
C GLU A 243 34.04 -29.57 34.52
N ASP A 244 34.47 -30.18 33.40
CA ASP A 244 35.02 -31.54 33.37
C ASP A 244 36.57 -31.59 33.35
N GLY A 245 37.25 -30.50 33.77
CA GLY A 245 38.72 -30.46 33.81
C GLY A 245 39.30 -29.18 33.19
N PHE A 246 39.98 -29.30 32.05
CA PHE A 246 40.55 -28.15 31.35
C PHE A 246 40.59 -28.35 29.83
N SER A 247 40.62 -27.24 29.11
CA SER A 247 40.85 -27.17 27.66
C SER A 247 42.17 -26.46 27.38
N VAL A 248 42.87 -26.91 26.33
CA VAL A 248 44.09 -26.26 25.84
C VAL A 248 43.79 -25.64 24.48
N ILE A 249 44.07 -24.34 24.37
CA ILE A 249 43.74 -23.50 23.23
C ILE A 249 45.05 -23.07 22.60
N ASN A 250 45.21 -23.33 21.30
CA ASN A 250 46.30 -22.75 20.53
C ASN A 250 45.84 -21.43 19.92
N THR A 251 46.37 -20.31 20.45
CA THR A 251 45.98 -18.98 19.98
C THR A 251 46.39 -18.73 18.55
N ASP A 252 47.56 -19.18 18.11
CA ASP A 252 48.07 -18.94 16.76
C ASP A 252 47.22 -19.63 15.68
N LYS A 253 46.72 -20.84 15.94
CA LYS A 253 45.75 -21.52 15.05
C LYS A 253 44.44 -20.76 14.88
N ILE A 254 44.01 -20.03 15.91
CA ILE A 254 42.82 -19.16 15.81
C ILE A 254 43.11 -17.98 14.88
N LYS A 255 44.33 -17.44 14.90
CA LYS A 255 44.74 -16.34 14.03
C LYS A 255 44.82 -16.75 12.56
N GLU A 256 45.25 -17.98 12.29
CA GLU A 256 45.39 -18.53 10.94
C GLU A 256 44.04 -18.88 10.30
N ASN A 257 43.09 -19.41 11.09
CA ASN A 257 41.76 -19.81 10.60
C ASN A 257 40.75 -18.66 10.47
N ARG A 258 41.22 -17.41 10.46
CA ARG A 258 40.36 -16.24 10.26
C ARG A 258 39.73 -16.32 8.89
N SER A 259 38.42 -16.51 8.90
CA SER A 259 37.46 -15.59 8.28
C SER A 259 36.11 -16.27 8.42
N LEU A 260 35.08 -15.56 8.90
CA LEU A 260 33.84 -15.65 8.15
C LEU A 260 34.22 -15.16 6.76
N PRO A 261 34.31 -16.02 5.73
CA PRO A 261 34.69 -15.53 4.42
C PRO A 261 33.74 -14.37 4.10
N ASN A 262 34.24 -13.26 3.54
CA ASN A 262 33.39 -12.12 3.13
C ASN A 262 32.19 -12.58 2.25
N ASN A 263 32.29 -13.78 1.65
CA ASN A 263 31.26 -14.44 0.86
C ASN A 263 30.40 -15.47 1.63
N SER A 264 30.38 -15.45 2.95
CA SER A 264 29.58 -16.40 3.74
C SER A 264 28.09 -16.02 3.85
N LEU A 265 27.72 -14.77 3.59
CA LEU A 265 26.32 -14.35 3.65
C LEU A 265 25.64 -14.49 2.28
N TYR A 266 24.57 -15.30 2.24
CA TYR A 266 23.82 -15.58 1.01
C TYR A 266 22.38 -15.10 1.12
N ILE A 267 21.86 -14.51 0.04
CA ILE A 267 20.43 -14.33 -0.15
C ILE A 267 19.91 -15.65 -0.75
N LYS A 268 19.41 -16.55 0.10
CA LYS A 268 18.96 -17.90 -0.29
C LYS A 268 17.89 -17.84 -1.37
N GLU A 269 16.87 -17.02 -1.13
CA GLU A 269 15.61 -17.05 -1.85
C GLU A 269 14.96 -15.67 -1.85
N ILE A 270 14.37 -15.29 -2.98
CA ILE A 270 13.38 -14.21 -3.04
C ILE A 270 12.07 -14.85 -3.49
N SER A 271 11.02 -14.68 -2.68
CA SER A 271 9.69 -15.19 -2.96
C SER A 271 8.66 -14.07 -3.00
N ILE A 272 7.62 -14.26 -3.79
CA ILE A 272 6.44 -13.39 -3.81
C ILE A 272 5.55 -13.77 -2.64
N THR A 273 5.18 -12.79 -1.82
CA THR A 273 4.27 -12.98 -0.70
C THR A 273 2.87 -12.53 -1.14
N LYS A 274 1.99 -13.50 -1.44
CA LYS A 274 0.56 -13.27 -1.70
C LYS A 274 -0.26 -14.18 -0.81
N ALA A 275 -1.43 -13.71 -0.40
CA ALA A 275 -2.33 -14.39 0.54
C ALA A 275 -2.59 -15.87 0.25
N ASP A 276 -2.51 -16.30 -1.03
CA ASP A 276 -2.80 -17.69 -1.44
C ASP A 276 -1.75 -18.33 -2.38
N LYS A 277 -0.62 -17.67 -2.69
CA LYS A 277 0.41 -18.21 -3.61
C LYS A 277 1.81 -17.72 -3.25
N ASP A 278 2.66 -18.67 -2.85
CA ASP A 278 4.11 -18.48 -2.77
C ASP A 278 4.74 -18.89 -4.10
N SER A 279 5.50 -17.99 -4.70
CA SER A 279 6.28 -18.28 -5.91
C SER A 279 7.69 -17.78 -5.75
N VAL A 280 8.65 -18.69 -5.88
CA VAL A 280 10.07 -18.38 -5.78
C VAL A 280 10.54 -17.77 -7.10
N ILE A 281 11.04 -16.54 -7.05
CA ILE A 281 11.52 -15.79 -8.22
C ILE A 281 13.04 -15.78 -8.35
N PHE A 282 13.75 -16.09 -7.26
CA PHE A 282 15.22 -16.15 -7.25
C PHE A 282 15.68 -17.22 -6.25
N VAL A 283 16.68 -18.01 -6.64
CA VAL A 283 17.39 -18.96 -5.77
C VAL A 283 18.89 -18.88 -6.07
N SER A 284 19.70 -18.64 -5.03
CA SER A 284 21.13 -18.37 -5.18
C SER A 284 21.93 -19.50 -5.87
N ARG A 285 21.50 -20.77 -5.80
CA ARG A 285 22.19 -21.90 -6.46
C ARG A 285 21.98 -22.01 -7.96
N LYS A 286 21.01 -21.29 -8.56
CA LYS A 286 20.62 -21.46 -9.97
C LYS A 286 21.25 -20.46 -10.94
N GLU A 287 21.87 -19.38 -10.46
CA GLU A 287 22.43 -18.34 -11.34
C GLU A 287 23.94 -18.16 -11.11
N ASN A 288 24.74 -18.68 -12.04
CA ASN A 288 26.15 -18.27 -12.23
C ASN A 288 26.30 -16.84 -12.79
N ASN A 289 25.22 -16.03 -12.78
CA ASN A 289 25.21 -14.73 -13.41
C ASN A 289 25.23 -13.63 -12.35
N LYS A 290 26.43 -13.10 -12.08
CA LYS A 290 26.64 -11.79 -11.43
C LYS A 290 25.92 -10.62 -12.14
N GLU A 291 25.22 -10.87 -13.25
CA GLU A 291 24.58 -9.87 -14.10
C GLU A 291 23.11 -10.16 -14.46
N ALA A 292 22.46 -11.19 -13.88
CA ALA A 292 21.04 -11.40 -14.11
C ALA A 292 20.24 -10.23 -13.51
N LYS A 293 19.77 -9.30 -14.36
CA LYS A 293 18.90 -8.19 -13.95
C LYS A 293 17.52 -8.72 -13.55
N LEU A 294 17.38 -9.13 -12.29
CA LEU A 294 16.12 -9.60 -11.71
C LEU A 294 15.03 -8.53 -11.92
N THR A 295 14.06 -8.83 -12.78
CA THR A 295 12.97 -7.91 -13.13
C THR A 295 11.64 -8.51 -12.70
N ILE A 296 10.90 -7.79 -11.87
CA ILE A 296 9.70 -8.26 -11.19
C ILE A 296 8.49 -7.49 -11.73
N PRO A 297 7.43 -8.18 -12.18
CA PRO A 297 6.18 -7.54 -12.60
C PRO A 297 5.53 -6.74 -11.47
N PHE A 298 4.87 -5.62 -11.79
CA PHE A 298 4.20 -4.77 -10.78
C PHE A 298 3.20 -5.54 -9.90
N LYS A 299 2.53 -6.56 -10.45
CA LYS A 299 1.54 -7.36 -9.72
C LYS A 299 2.14 -8.20 -8.58
N ASP A 300 3.47 -8.36 -8.58
CA ASP A 300 4.23 -9.25 -7.70
C ASP A 300 5.20 -8.43 -6.81
N ASN A 301 4.83 -7.20 -6.47
CA ASN A 301 5.67 -6.23 -5.76
C ASN A 301 5.70 -6.39 -4.22
N SER A 302 5.17 -7.49 -3.70
CA SER A 302 5.29 -7.88 -2.30
C SER A 302 6.27 -9.05 -2.23
N LEU A 303 7.43 -8.82 -1.62
CA LEU A 303 8.59 -9.69 -1.68
C LEU A 303 9.07 -10.07 -0.28
N LYS A 304 9.42 -11.35 -0.13
CA LYS A 304 10.12 -11.90 1.02
C LYS A 304 11.52 -12.32 0.61
N PHE A 305 12.50 -11.80 1.33
CA PHE A 305 13.90 -12.13 1.16
C PHE A 305 14.30 -13.07 2.29
N LYS A 306 14.76 -14.28 1.97
CA LYS A 306 15.36 -15.20 2.93
C LYS A 306 16.86 -15.18 2.77
N VAL A 307 17.58 -15.08 3.89
CA VAL A 307 19.04 -15.02 3.92
C VAL A 307 19.59 -16.18 4.75
N SER A 308 20.90 -16.38 4.66
CA SER A 308 21.58 -17.38 5.49
C SER A 308 23.06 -17.11 5.57
N LEU A 309 23.58 -17.40 6.75
CA LEU A 309 24.99 -17.43 7.03
C LEU A 309 25.31 -18.88 7.43
N PRO A 310 25.83 -19.75 6.54
CA PRO A 310 25.96 -21.18 6.80
C PRO A 310 27.16 -21.45 7.72
N ILE A 311 26.98 -21.16 9.01
CA ILE A 311 27.96 -21.44 10.05
C ILE A 311 27.41 -22.58 10.93
N TYR A 312 27.91 -23.78 10.72
CA TYR A 312 27.37 -24.99 11.33
C TYR A 312 27.98 -25.34 12.70
N ASN A 313 29.02 -24.62 13.13
CA ASN A 313 29.80 -24.96 14.32
C ASN A 313 29.45 -24.08 15.56
N ILE A 314 28.31 -23.40 15.57
CA ILE A 314 28.04 -22.32 16.54
C ILE A 314 26.60 -22.42 17.07
N ASP A 315 26.44 -22.75 18.36
CA ASP A 315 25.16 -22.63 19.08
C ASP A 315 24.91 -21.16 19.47
N GLY A 316 24.36 -20.37 18.53
CA GLY A 316 23.96 -19.00 18.77
C GLY A 316 23.09 -18.34 17.73
N SER A 317 22.43 -17.26 18.12
CA SER A 317 21.61 -16.49 17.19
C SER A 317 22.47 -15.63 16.26
N GLU A 318 22.27 -15.88 14.96
CA GLU A 318 22.73 -15.02 13.89
C GLU A 318 21.86 -13.77 13.89
N LEU A 319 22.49 -12.59 13.92
CA LEU A 319 21.78 -11.33 13.91
C LEU A 319 21.89 -10.67 12.54
N PHE A 320 20.75 -10.38 11.94
CA PHE A 320 20.64 -9.77 10.62
C PHE A 320 20.11 -8.35 10.70
N SER A 321 20.64 -7.49 9.85
CA SER A 321 20.18 -6.11 9.64
C SER A 321 19.98 -5.89 8.16
N TYR A 322 18.82 -5.32 7.82
CA TYR A 322 18.30 -5.24 6.46
C TYR A 322 18.11 -3.80 6.03
N ARG A 323 18.28 -3.53 4.74
CA ARG A 323 17.94 -2.26 4.11
C ARG A 323 17.61 -2.45 2.64
N LEU A 324 16.51 -1.85 2.18
CA LEU A 324 16.19 -1.73 0.76
C LEU A 324 16.55 -0.34 0.26
N LYS A 325 17.71 -0.20 -0.39
CA LYS A 325 18.16 1.08 -0.96
C LYS A 325 17.18 1.53 -2.05
N GLY A 326 16.66 2.75 -1.91
CA GLY A 326 15.57 3.29 -2.73
C GLY A 326 14.19 3.27 -2.05
N TYR A 327 14.07 2.59 -0.90
CA TYR A 327 12.87 2.56 -0.06
C TYR A 327 13.19 2.96 1.39
N ASP A 328 14.18 2.31 2.01
CA ASP A 328 14.65 2.59 3.36
C ASP A 328 15.77 3.65 3.40
N LYS A 329 15.72 4.55 4.39
CA LYS A 329 16.78 5.56 4.62
C LYS A 329 17.92 5.04 5.51
N VAL A 330 17.60 4.21 6.50
CA VAL A 330 18.53 3.71 7.54
C VAL A 330 18.45 2.19 7.60
N TRP A 331 19.50 1.54 8.08
CA TRP A 331 19.51 0.11 8.37
C TRP A 331 18.51 -0.25 9.48
N SER A 332 17.89 -1.44 9.39
CA SER A 332 17.11 -1.97 10.50
C SER A 332 17.99 -2.29 11.71
N LYS A 333 17.38 -2.39 12.89
CA LYS A 333 18.03 -3.01 14.04
C LYS A 333 18.42 -4.45 13.71
N PHE A 334 19.47 -4.94 14.38
CA PHE A 334 19.87 -6.33 14.33
C PHE A 334 18.79 -7.21 14.97
N GLN A 335 18.38 -8.27 14.28
CA GLN A 335 17.30 -9.18 14.67
C GLN A 335 17.63 -10.61 14.24
N GLU A 336 17.09 -11.61 14.93
CA GLU A 336 17.36 -13.04 14.66
C GLU A 336 16.59 -13.60 13.45
N SER A 337 15.64 -12.83 12.92
CA SER A 337 14.87 -13.25 11.75
C SER A 337 15.76 -13.33 10.50
N GLU A 338 15.93 -14.54 9.96
CA GLU A 338 16.56 -14.86 8.66
C GLU A 338 15.75 -14.39 7.44
N ALA A 339 14.61 -13.74 7.67
CA ALA A 339 13.77 -13.22 6.59
C ALA A 339 13.40 -11.76 6.80
N LYS A 340 13.25 -11.02 5.69
CA LYS A 340 12.69 -9.68 5.65
C LYS A 340 11.63 -9.57 4.57
N GLU A 341 10.47 -9.03 4.94
CA GLU A 341 9.34 -8.84 4.05
C GLU A 341 9.13 -7.34 3.75
N TYR A 342 8.83 -7.05 2.48
CA TYR A 342 8.42 -5.74 2.00
C TYR A 342 7.14 -5.89 1.18
N SER A 343 6.12 -5.11 1.54
CA SER A 343 4.82 -5.16 0.88
C SER A 343 4.63 -3.94 -0.01
N HIS A 344 4.00 -4.13 -1.18
CA HIS A 344 3.60 -3.06 -2.09
C HIS A 344 4.73 -2.11 -2.52
N ILE A 345 5.91 -2.64 -2.86
CA ILE A 345 7.03 -1.80 -3.28
C ILE A 345 6.66 -1.06 -4.58
N PRO A 346 6.86 0.27 -4.67
CA PRO A 346 6.60 1.03 -5.89
C PRO A 346 7.46 0.60 -7.09
N PRO A 347 7.11 0.98 -8.33
CA PRO A 347 7.96 0.75 -9.50
C PRO A 347 9.27 1.53 -9.40
N GLY A 348 10.40 0.87 -9.66
CA GLY A 348 11.71 1.49 -9.52
C GLY A 348 12.86 0.49 -9.60
N ASN A 349 14.09 1.00 -9.46
CA ASN A 349 15.28 0.17 -9.28
C ASN A 349 15.63 0.16 -7.79
N TYR A 350 15.85 -1.03 -7.24
CA TYR A 350 16.15 -1.20 -5.83
C TYR A 350 17.36 -2.11 -5.63
N THR A 351 18.08 -1.88 -4.54
CA THR A 351 19.15 -2.77 -4.07
C THR A 351 18.78 -3.27 -2.69
N PHE A 352 18.49 -4.56 -2.57
CA PHE A 352 18.32 -5.18 -1.26
C PHE A 352 19.70 -5.46 -0.68
N GLN A 353 19.96 -4.92 0.51
CA GLN A 353 21.21 -5.07 1.23
C GLN A 353 20.94 -5.74 2.57
N VAL A 354 21.75 -6.73 2.89
CA VAL A 354 21.72 -7.40 4.18
C VAL A 354 23.13 -7.43 4.75
N ARG A 355 23.23 -7.21 6.05
CA ARG A 355 24.44 -7.48 6.82
C ARG A 355 24.11 -8.41 7.97
N ALA A 356 25.00 -9.34 8.22
CA ALA A 356 24.91 -10.25 9.35
C ALA A 356 26.05 -9.98 10.32
N SER A 357 25.76 -10.10 11.59
CA SER A 357 26.74 -10.21 12.67
C SER A 357 26.37 -11.42 13.52
N LEU A 358 27.35 -12.03 14.15
CA LEU A 358 27.06 -12.96 15.23
C LEU A 358 26.89 -12.16 16.51
N ALA A 359 26.01 -12.63 17.40
CA ALA A 359 25.90 -12.07 18.74
C ALA A 359 27.32 -11.94 19.35
N ASN A 360 27.68 -10.74 19.78
CA ASN A 360 28.97 -10.40 20.42
C ASN A 360 30.19 -10.26 19.49
N SER A 361 30.01 -10.14 18.17
CA SER A 361 31.07 -9.79 17.21
C SER A 361 30.91 -8.36 16.70
N ILE A 362 32.04 -7.64 16.54
CA ILE A 362 32.10 -6.33 15.86
C ILE A 362 32.11 -6.54 14.32
N HIS A 363 32.54 -7.70 13.85
CA HIS A 363 32.66 -8.00 12.43
C HIS A 363 31.30 -8.27 11.81
N THR A 364 30.94 -7.49 10.79
CA THR A 364 29.75 -7.72 9.97
C THR A 364 30.13 -8.16 8.58
N VAL A 365 29.46 -9.18 8.05
CA VAL A 365 29.52 -9.55 6.63
C VAL A 365 28.30 -8.98 5.91
N ASN A 366 28.46 -8.56 4.66
CA ASN A 366 27.39 -7.93 3.87
C ASN A 366 27.26 -8.55 2.49
N THR A 367 26.03 -8.62 1.99
CA THR A 367 25.73 -9.01 0.61
C THR A 367 24.58 -8.17 0.08
N GLU A 368 24.50 -8.04 -1.23
CA GLU A 368 23.48 -7.22 -1.89
C GLU A 368 23.02 -7.81 -3.22
N ILE A 369 21.77 -7.53 -3.57
CA ILE A 369 21.19 -7.91 -4.87
C ILE A 369 20.40 -6.74 -5.45
N ASN A 370 20.60 -6.50 -6.74
CA ASN A 370 19.90 -5.47 -7.51
C ASN A 370 18.68 -6.08 -8.22
N PHE A 371 17.55 -5.39 -8.15
CA PHE A 371 16.33 -5.79 -8.87
C PHE A 371 15.51 -4.58 -9.30
N LYS A 372 14.62 -4.80 -10.27
CA LYS A 372 13.75 -3.76 -10.83
C LYS A 372 12.29 -4.17 -10.77
N ILE A 373 11.43 -3.29 -10.25
CA ILE A 373 9.98 -3.46 -10.30
C ILE A 373 9.43 -2.71 -11.52
N MET A 374 8.75 -3.44 -12.39
CA MET A 374 8.20 -2.89 -13.64
C MET A 374 7.05 -1.92 -13.36
N THR A 375 6.86 -0.95 -14.25
CA THR A 375 5.64 -0.14 -14.25
C THR A 375 4.45 -0.95 -14.80
N PRO A 376 3.24 -0.77 -14.24
CA PRO A 376 2.05 -1.44 -14.74
C PRO A 376 1.76 -1.06 -16.20
N TRP A 377 1.32 -2.04 -17.01
CA TRP A 377 1.10 -1.86 -18.45
C TRP A 377 0.05 -0.80 -18.77
N TYR A 378 -1.00 -0.68 -17.93
CA TYR A 378 -2.09 0.28 -18.08
C TYR A 378 -1.69 1.74 -17.80
N ARG A 379 -0.44 1.98 -17.35
CA ARG A 379 0.15 3.32 -17.19
C ARG A 379 1.19 3.65 -18.28
N LYS A 380 1.35 2.80 -19.28
CA LYS A 380 2.22 3.10 -20.44
C LYS A 380 1.49 4.02 -21.43
N TRP A 381 2.25 4.79 -22.21
CA TRP A 381 1.72 5.78 -23.17
C TRP A 381 0.69 5.17 -24.17
N TRP A 382 0.90 3.93 -24.62
CA TRP A 382 -0.04 3.26 -25.52
C TRP A 382 -1.39 2.95 -24.87
N ALA A 383 -1.44 2.75 -23.54
CA ALA A 383 -2.69 2.53 -22.83
C ALA A 383 -3.53 3.83 -22.83
N TYR A 384 -2.88 4.99 -22.69
CA TYR A 384 -3.55 6.28 -22.84
C TYR A 384 -4.09 6.48 -24.27
N LEU A 385 -3.35 6.06 -25.30
CA LEU A 385 -3.87 6.07 -26.68
C LEU A 385 -5.11 5.19 -26.84
N LEU A 386 -5.11 3.99 -26.25
CA LEU A 386 -6.26 3.10 -26.28
C LEU A 386 -7.47 3.71 -25.55
N TYR A 387 -7.27 4.34 -24.39
CA TYR A 387 -8.36 5.01 -23.67
C TYR A 387 -8.95 6.16 -24.47
N ILE A 388 -8.12 6.94 -25.15
CA ILE A 388 -8.56 8.00 -26.06
C ILE A 388 -9.36 7.40 -27.22
N LEU A 389 -8.87 6.30 -27.82
CA LEU A 389 -9.55 5.63 -28.93
C LEU A 389 -10.93 5.09 -28.53
N ILE A 390 -11.02 4.41 -27.38
CA ILE A 390 -12.29 3.92 -26.84
C ILE A 390 -13.23 5.09 -26.54
N GLY A 391 -12.71 6.17 -25.94
CA GLY A 391 -13.47 7.40 -25.73
C GLY A 391 -14.01 8.00 -27.04
N LEU A 392 -13.21 8.03 -28.11
CA LEU A 392 -13.62 8.49 -29.43
C LEU A 392 -14.66 7.57 -30.07
N ILE A 393 -14.55 6.25 -29.91
CA ILE A 393 -15.54 5.29 -30.42
C ILE A 393 -16.88 5.50 -29.71
N ILE A 394 -16.88 5.64 -28.37
CA ILE A 394 -18.09 5.93 -27.59
C ILE A 394 -18.69 7.28 -28.03
N LEU A 395 -17.86 8.30 -28.25
CA LEU A 395 -18.30 9.60 -28.73
C LEU A 395 -18.91 9.50 -30.14
N MET A 396 -18.27 8.79 -31.07
CA MET A 396 -18.81 8.59 -32.42
C MET A 396 -20.12 7.80 -32.39
N TYR A 397 -20.22 6.77 -31.56
CA TYR A 397 -21.44 5.98 -31.39
C TYR A 397 -22.59 6.81 -30.83
N THR A 398 -22.33 7.64 -29.82
CA THR A 398 -23.35 8.56 -29.27
C THR A 398 -23.77 9.58 -30.33
N ILE A 399 -22.84 10.23 -31.05
CA ILE A 399 -23.17 11.15 -32.14
C ILE A 399 -24.00 10.45 -33.23
N HIS A 400 -23.65 9.22 -33.61
CA HIS A 400 -24.36 8.45 -34.63
C HIS A 400 -25.82 8.16 -34.21
N THR A 401 -26.03 7.67 -32.99
CA THR A 401 -27.38 7.40 -32.47
C THR A 401 -28.21 8.67 -32.30
N PHE A 402 -27.59 9.79 -31.92
CA PHE A 402 -28.25 11.10 -31.90
C PHE A 402 -28.67 11.55 -33.30
N ARG A 403 -27.80 11.41 -34.31
CA ARG A 403 -28.13 11.73 -35.71
C ARG A 403 -29.28 10.88 -36.22
N LEU A 404 -29.26 9.57 -36.00
CA LEU A 404 -30.35 8.67 -36.40
C LEU A 404 -31.69 9.04 -35.74
N LYS A 405 -31.70 9.41 -34.45
CA LYS A 405 -32.91 9.88 -33.79
C LYS A 405 -33.43 11.18 -34.42
N ILE A 406 -32.54 12.10 -34.77
CA ILE A 406 -32.91 13.36 -35.43
C ILE A 406 -33.48 13.09 -36.81
N GLU A 407 -32.83 12.25 -37.63
CA GLU A 407 -33.31 11.88 -38.97
C GLU A 407 -34.66 11.17 -38.92
N ASN A 408 -34.86 10.23 -38.00
CA ASN A 408 -36.15 9.56 -37.81
C ASN A 408 -37.25 10.54 -37.40
N ASN A 409 -36.96 11.47 -36.49
CA ASN A 409 -37.92 12.50 -36.09
C ASN A 409 -38.27 13.46 -37.24
N ILE A 410 -37.30 13.77 -38.11
CA ILE A 410 -37.53 14.60 -39.31
C ILE A 410 -38.40 13.84 -40.33
N ALA A 411 -38.07 12.57 -40.59
CA ALA A 411 -38.82 11.71 -41.51
C ALA A 411 -40.25 11.45 -41.03
N GLU A 412 -40.46 11.25 -39.73
CA GLU A 412 -41.79 11.11 -39.14
C GLU A 412 -42.60 12.41 -39.30
N LYS A 413 -41.98 13.57 -39.03
CA LYS A 413 -42.62 14.88 -39.28
C LYS A 413 -42.96 15.11 -40.75
N GLN A 414 -42.12 14.65 -41.68
CA GLN A 414 -42.41 14.72 -43.12
C GLN A 414 -43.59 13.83 -43.49
N LYS A 415 -43.62 12.56 -43.04
CA LYS A 415 -44.75 11.66 -43.28
C LYS A 415 -46.07 12.21 -42.73
N LEU A 416 -46.05 12.82 -41.54
CA LEU A 416 -47.22 13.47 -40.96
C LEU A 416 -47.71 14.66 -41.80
N LYS A 417 -46.79 15.47 -42.33
CA LYS A 417 -47.13 16.57 -43.25
C LYS A 417 -47.72 16.05 -44.56
N ASP A 418 -47.12 15.04 -45.17
CA ASP A 418 -47.58 14.47 -46.44
C ASP A 418 -48.97 13.82 -46.28
N ASN A 419 -49.21 13.11 -45.17
CA ASN A 419 -50.52 12.55 -44.85
C ASN A 419 -51.59 13.64 -44.64
N ALA A 420 -51.25 14.73 -43.97
CA ALA A 420 -52.17 15.86 -43.78
C ALA A 420 -52.55 16.52 -45.12
N ILE A 421 -51.58 16.69 -46.03
CA ILE A 421 -51.82 17.23 -47.38
C ILE A 421 -52.72 16.29 -48.18
N ARG A 422 -52.45 14.98 -48.14
CA ARG A 422 -53.25 13.96 -48.84
C ARG A 422 -54.69 13.91 -48.33
N GLN A 423 -54.88 14.03 -47.02
CA GLN A 423 -56.20 14.08 -46.40
C GLN A 423 -56.98 15.34 -46.84
N GLN A 424 -56.32 16.50 -46.94
CA GLN A 424 -56.93 17.71 -47.47
C GLN A 424 -57.37 17.54 -48.93
N GLN A 425 -56.50 16.98 -49.79
CA GLN A 425 -56.83 16.74 -51.20
C GLN A 425 -58.03 15.81 -51.36
N MET A 426 -58.06 14.70 -50.61
CA MET A 426 -59.15 13.73 -50.69
C MET A 426 -60.48 14.31 -50.19
N SER A 427 -60.45 15.16 -49.16
CA SER A 427 -61.65 15.87 -48.70
C SER A 427 -62.20 16.86 -49.74
N HIS A 428 -61.32 17.49 -50.52
CA HIS A 428 -61.71 18.43 -51.56
C HIS A 428 -62.35 17.70 -52.75
N GLU A 429 -61.77 16.57 -53.15
CA GLU A 429 -62.29 15.74 -54.25
C GLU A 429 -63.66 15.14 -53.93
N LEU A 430 -63.86 14.66 -52.70
CA LEU A 430 -65.16 14.17 -52.23
C LEU A 430 -66.25 15.25 -52.30
N LYS A 431 -65.89 16.51 -52.00
CA LYS A 431 -66.84 17.62 -52.06
C LYS A 431 -67.29 17.93 -53.49
N ILE A 432 -66.35 17.94 -54.43
CA ILE A 432 -66.66 18.15 -55.86
C ILE A 432 -67.58 17.04 -56.38
N LYS A 433 -67.29 15.78 -56.04
CA LYS A 433 -68.12 14.63 -56.43
C LYS A 433 -69.53 14.66 -55.84
N ALA A 434 -69.67 15.12 -54.60
CA ALA A 434 -70.97 15.30 -53.96
C ALA A 434 -71.82 16.37 -54.67
N ASP A 435 -71.21 17.49 -55.06
CA ASP A 435 -71.87 18.57 -55.80
C ASP A 435 -72.34 18.12 -57.21
N GLU A 436 -71.52 17.35 -57.92
CA GLU A 436 -71.88 16.75 -59.23
C GLU A 436 -73.09 15.80 -59.11
N LEU A 437 -73.10 14.93 -58.09
CA LEU A 437 -74.14 13.94 -57.88
C LEU A 437 -75.48 14.59 -57.49
N ALA A 438 -75.44 15.63 -56.64
CA ALA A 438 -76.62 16.38 -56.25
C ALA A 438 -77.29 17.06 -57.46
N SER A 439 -76.50 17.68 -58.34
CA SER A 439 -76.99 18.33 -59.57
C SER A 439 -77.63 17.34 -60.55
N SER A 440 -77.03 16.15 -60.72
CA SER A 440 -77.58 15.09 -61.59
C SER A 440 -78.91 14.54 -61.07
N THR A 441 -78.99 14.27 -59.76
CA THR A 441 -80.21 13.76 -59.11
C THR A 441 -81.36 14.75 -59.23
N MET A 442 -81.06 16.05 -59.05
CA MET A 442 -82.01 17.14 -59.23
C MET A 442 -82.60 17.23 -60.64
N ASN A 443 -81.77 17.04 -61.67
CA ASN A 443 -82.24 17.04 -63.07
C ASN A 443 -83.13 15.83 -63.38
N LEU A 444 -82.86 14.67 -62.78
CA LEU A 444 -83.69 13.47 -62.92
C LEU A 444 -85.06 13.61 -62.27
N ILE A 445 -85.11 14.16 -61.05
CA ILE A 445 -86.37 14.46 -60.34
C ILE A 445 -87.23 15.40 -61.21
N ARG A 446 -86.62 16.46 -61.76
CA ARG A 446 -87.30 17.40 -62.64
C ARG A 446 -87.90 16.73 -63.88
N LYS A 447 -87.15 15.84 -64.54
CA LYS A 447 -87.64 15.11 -65.73
C LYS A 447 -88.83 14.20 -65.40
N ASN A 448 -88.77 13.48 -64.28
CA ASN A 448 -89.84 12.59 -63.85
C ASN A 448 -91.13 13.33 -63.49
N GLU A 449 -91.01 14.50 -62.86
CA GLU A 449 -92.18 15.33 -62.54
C GLU A 449 -92.86 15.88 -63.82
N ILE A 450 -92.08 16.21 -64.84
CA ILE A 450 -92.57 16.68 -66.15
C ILE A 450 -93.32 15.56 -66.89
N LEU A 451 -92.73 14.36 -66.95
CA LEU A 451 -93.35 13.22 -67.64
C LEU A 451 -94.72 12.87 -67.03
N ARG A 452 -94.84 12.89 -65.70
CA ARG A 452 -96.13 12.67 -65.02
C ARG A 452 -97.18 13.73 -65.34
N LYS A 453 -96.76 14.98 -65.56
CA LYS A 453 -97.67 16.07 -65.89
C LYS A 453 -98.19 15.98 -67.34
N ILE A 454 -97.33 15.55 -68.26
CA ILE A 454 -97.69 15.29 -69.66
C ILE A 454 -98.68 14.13 -69.76
N ASP A 455 -98.42 13.05 -69.04
CA ASP A 455 -99.28 11.86 -68.98
C ASP A 455 -100.70 12.21 -68.48
N SER A 456 -100.78 12.97 -67.38
CA SER A 456 -102.06 13.41 -66.81
C SER A 456 -102.86 14.35 -67.73
N GLU A 457 -102.20 15.15 -68.58
CA GLU A 457 -102.88 16.04 -69.52
C GLU A 457 -103.32 15.33 -70.81
N LEU A 458 -102.58 14.29 -71.25
CA LEU A 458 -102.97 13.42 -72.36
C LEU A 458 -104.23 12.61 -72.02
N GLN A 459 -104.31 12.07 -70.81
CA GLN A 459 -105.46 11.29 -70.34
C GLN A 459 -106.76 12.12 -70.35
N LYS A 460 -106.68 13.40 -69.97
CA LYS A 460 -107.83 14.33 -70.04
C LYS A 460 -108.30 14.66 -71.46
N ALA A 461 -107.43 14.52 -72.46
CA ALA A 461 -107.77 14.76 -73.87
C ALA A 461 -108.42 13.52 -74.52
N GLU A 462 -108.16 12.32 -74.00
CA GLU A 462 -108.77 11.06 -74.45
C GLU A 462 -110.24 10.95 -73.99
N ASP A 463 -110.54 11.41 -72.77
CA ASP A 463 -111.90 11.34 -72.17
C ASP A 463 -112.95 12.28 -72.81
N THR A 464 -112.59 13.18 -73.74
CA THR A 464 -113.49 14.21 -74.30
C THR A 464 -113.78 14.10 -75.81
N VAL A 465 -113.52 12.94 -76.43
CA VAL A 465 -113.48 12.76 -77.89
C VAL A 465 -114.86 12.68 -78.60
N VAL A 466 -116.00 12.62 -77.90
CA VAL A 466 -117.25 12.17 -78.56
C VAL A 466 -118.17 13.25 -79.15
N GLU A 467 -118.11 14.55 -78.83
CA GLU A 467 -119.16 15.47 -79.34
C GLU A 467 -118.75 16.82 -79.95
N ASP A 468 -117.47 17.23 -79.96
CA ASP A 468 -117.13 18.50 -80.62
C ASP A 468 -115.68 18.60 -81.10
N ARG A 469 -115.48 18.41 -82.42
CA ARG A 469 -114.18 18.48 -83.12
C ARG A 469 -113.45 19.82 -82.89
N ASN A 470 -114.18 20.89 -82.57
CA ASN A 470 -113.59 22.21 -82.30
C ASN A 470 -113.07 22.37 -80.87
N LYS A 471 -113.54 21.58 -79.89
CA LYS A 471 -112.96 21.53 -78.53
C LYS A 471 -111.65 20.75 -78.48
N SER A 472 -111.55 19.64 -79.20
CA SER A 472 -110.34 18.81 -79.27
C SER A 472 -109.15 19.56 -79.88
N LEU A 473 -109.40 20.38 -80.91
CA LEU A 473 -108.37 21.27 -81.49
C LEU A 473 -107.93 22.40 -80.53
N LYS A 474 -108.81 22.88 -79.64
CA LYS A 474 -108.45 23.82 -78.56
C LYS A 474 -107.56 23.15 -77.50
N ILE A 475 -107.84 21.91 -77.12
CA ILE A 475 -107.06 21.16 -76.13
C ILE A 475 -105.68 20.79 -76.69
N ILE A 476 -105.60 20.32 -77.94
CA ILE A 476 -104.31 20.04 -78.60
C ILE A 476 -103.49 21.33 -78.73
N ASN A 477 -104.11 22.47 -79.07
CA ASN A 477 -103.40 23.75 -79.06
C ASN A 477 -103.00 24.20 -77.65
N LYS A 478 -103.77 23.86 -76.61
CA LYS A 478 -103.43 24.14 -75.21
C LYS A 478 -102.26 23.27 -74.72
N VAL A 479 -102.21 22.00 -75.10
CA VAL A 479 -101.04 21.12 -74.87
C VAL A 479 -99.83 21.64 -75.64
N ARG A 480 -100.01 22.09 -76.89
CA ARG A 480 -98.94 22.71 -77.69
C ARG A 480 -98.48 24.06 -77.12
N GLN A 481 -99.37 24.81 -76.48
CA GLN A 481 -99.06 26.03 -75.74
C GLN A 481 -98.34 25.72 -74.42
N ASN A 482 -98.78 24.71 -73.65
CA ASN A 482 -98.08 24.22 -72.45
C ASN A 482 -96.66 23.71 -72.76
N ILE A 483 -96.45 23.10 -73.93
CA ILE A 483 -95.11 22.69 -74.42
C ILE A 483 -94.27 23.92 -74.77
N ARG A 484 -94.86 24.98 -75.34
CA ARG A 484 -94.15 26.24 -75.66
C ARG A 484 -93.88 27.11 -74.44
N GLU A 485 -94.81 27.17 -73.48
CA GLU A 485 -94.67 27.89 -72.21
C GLU A 485 -93.65 27.20 -71.27
N ASN A 486 -93.46 25.88 -71.36
CA ASN A 486 -92.38 25.18 -70.63
C ASN A 486 -90.98 25.34 -71.26
N ILE A 487 -90.88 25.90 -72.46
CA ILE A 487 -89.60 26.29 -73.07
C ILE A 487 -89.18 27.70 -72.62
N SER A 488 -90.11 28.52 -72.11
CA SER A 488 -89.82 29.79 -71.46
C SER A 488 -89.76 29.64 -69.94
N LEU A 489 -88.59 29.93 -69.36
CA LEU A 489 -88.38 30.07 -67.93
C LEU A 489 -89.44 31.00 -67.31
N ASP A 490 -90.30 30.51 -66.40
CA ASP A 490 -90.53 31.26 -65.16
C ASP A 490 -91.36 30.58 -64.04
N ASN A 491 -90.89 30.87 -62.83
CA ASN A 491 -91.62 31.10 -61.58
C ASN A 491 -92.41 29.97 -60.88
N ASN A 492 -91.68 29.06 -60.21
CA ASN A 492 -92.19 28.45 -58.97
C ASN A 492 -91.10 28.39 -57.88
N TRP A 493 -90.97 29.48 -57.12
CA TRP A 493 -90.02 29.60 -55.99
C TRP A 493 -90.23 28.53 -54.91
N ASN A 494 -91.49 28.20 -54.60
CA ASN A 494 -91.80 27.20 -53.56
C ASN A 494 -91.31 25.79 -53.90
N LYS A 495 -91.13 25.46 -55.20
CA LYS A 495 -90.52 24.19 -55.62
C LYS A 495 -89.00 24.22 -55.53
N PHE A 496 -88.40 25.37 -55.85
CA PHE A 496 -86.97 25.55 -55.68
C PHE A 496 -86.56 25.43 -54.21
N GLU A 497 -87.28 26.09 -53.30
CA GLU A 497 -87.00 26.06 -51.85
C GLU A 497 -87.01 24.63 -51.29
N LYS A 498 -88.06 23.84 -51.56
CA LYS A 498 -88.13 22.43 -51.13
C LYS A 498 -86.97 21.58 -51.64
N ASN A 499 -86.53 21.81 -52.87
CA ASN A 499 -85.46 21.02 -53.46
C ASN A 499 -84.06 21.50 -53.03
N PHE A 500 -83.90 22.80 -52.79
CA PHE A 500 -82.68 23.41 -52.31
C PHE A 500 -82.36 22.92 -50.88
N ASP A 501 -83.38 22.82 -50.01
CA ASP A 501 -83.22 22.33 -48.64
C ASP A 501 -82.81 20.85 -48.55
N MET A 502 -83.05 20.04 -49.59
CA MET A 502 -82.57 18.65 -49.63
C MET A 502 -81.05 18.54 -49.81
N VAL A 503 -80.42 19.52 -50.48
CA VAL A 503 -78.98 19.51 -50.78
C VAL A 503 -78.21 20.36 -49.76
N TYR A 504 -78.78 21.49 -49.36
CA TYR A 504 -78.20 22.42 -48.40
C TYR A 504 -79.03 22.47 -47.13
N VAL A 505 -78.88 21.41 -46.32
CA VAL A 505 -79.66 21.19 -45.08
C VAL A 505 -79.72 22.46 -44.21
N ASP A 506 -80.95 22.93 -43.98
CA ASP A 506 -81.31 24.09 -43.17
C ASP A 506 -80.66 25.42 -43.56
N PHE A 507 -80.12 25.59 -44.78
CA PHE A 507 -79.47 26.85 -45.15
C PHE A 507 -80.46 28.03 -45.22
N LEU A 508 -81.60 27.87 -45.89
CA LEU A 508 -82.61 28.93 -45.97
C LEU A 508 -83.25 29.19 -44.62
N LYS A 509 -83.48 28.12 -43.83
CA LYS A 509 -83.99 28.21 -42.47
C LYS A 509 -83.04 28.99 -41.53
N LYS A 510 -81.75 28.67 -41.52
CA LYS A 510 -80.74 29.39 -40.74
C LYS A 510 -80.59 30.84 -41.18
N LEU A 511 -80.67 31.10 -42.49
CA LEU A 511 -80.64 32.45 -43.03
C LEU A 511 -81.84 33.28 -42.55
N ASP A 512 -83.02 32.67 -42.45
CA ASP A 512 -84.24 33.32 -41.93
C ASP A 512 -84.18 33.55 -40.41
N GLU A 513 -83.65 32.57 -39.66
CA GLU A 513 -83.48 32.68 -38.20
C GLU A 513 -82.49 33.78 -37.79
N HIS A 514 -81.39 33.95 -38.54
CA HIS A 514 -80.33 34.91 -38.19
C HIS A 514 -80.55 36.29 -38.82
N HIS A 515 -81.22 36.36 -39.97
CA HIS A 515 -81.41 37.59 -40.75
C HIS A 515 -82.84 37.71 -41.31
N PRO A 516 -83.86 37.86 -40.43
CA PRO A 516 -85.26 37.96 -40.83
C PRO A 516 -85.58 39.20 -41.69
N GLU A 517 -84.68 40.20 -41.73
CA GLU A 517 -84.80 41.43 -42.53
C GLU A 517 -84.53 41.24 -44.05
N LEU A 518 -84.17 40.03 -44.47
CA LEU A 518 -83.92 39.71 -45.87
C LEU A 518 -85.23 39.51 -46.64
N SER A 519 -85.37 40.24 -47.74
CA SER A 519 -86.51 40.05 -48.65
C SER A 519 -86.42 38.69 -49.36
N ILE A 520 -87.54 38.19 -49.90
CA ILE A 520 -87.57 36.94 -50.68
C ILE A 520 -86.52 36.99 -51.81
N THR A 521 -86.40 38.11 -52.52
CA THR A 521 -85.39 38.30 -53.58
C THR A 521 -83.96 38.25 -53.07
N ASP A 522 -83.71 38.77 -51.85
CA ASP A 522 -82.40 38.66 -51.19
C ASP A 522 -82.11 37.19 -50.83
N LYS A 523 -83.11 36.44 -50.36
CA LYS A 523 -83.00 35.00 -50.08
C LYS A 523 -82.74 34.19 -51.37
N LYS A 524 -83.44 34.50 -52.47
CA LYS A 524 -83.18 33.89 -53.79
C LYS A 524 -81.75 34.12 -54.24
N LEU A 525 -81.27 35.35 -54.09
CA LEU A 525 -79.90 35.72 -54.43
C LEU A 525 -78.88 34.94 -53.58
N CYS A 526 -79.09 34.84 -52.26
CA CYS A 526 -78.24 34.03 -51.38
C CYS A 526 -78.21 32.56 -51.80
N ALA A 527 -79.36 31.97 -52.15
CA ALA A 527 -79.44 30.58 -52.59
C ALA A 527 -78.65 30.35 -53.90
N TYR A 528 -78.82 31.21 -54.91
CA TYR A 528 -78.08 31.08 -56.16
C TYR A 528 -76.57 31.29 -55.98
N LEU A 529 -76.16 32.20 -55.09
CA LEU A 529 -74.75 32.37 -54.73
C LEU A 529 -74.19 31.17 -53.98
N LYS A 530 -74.98 30.55 -53.10
CA LYS A 530 -74.61 29.34 -52.37
C LYS A 530 -74.38 28.15 -53.30
N MET A 531 -75.13 28.09 -54.40
CA MET A 531 -74.94 27.13 -55.50
C MET A 531 -73.77 27.47 -56.43
N GLY A 532 -73.07 28.58 -56.22
CA GLY A 532 -71.89 28.96 -57.00
C GLY A 532 -72.18 29.70 -58.31
N LEU A 533 -73.41 30.15 -58.56
CA LEU A 533 -73.74 30.88 -59.80
C LEU A 533 -73.08 32.27 -59.84
N SER A 534 -72.63 32.66 -61.03
CA SER A 534 -72.09 33.99 -61.32
C SER A 534 -73.19 35.05 -61.47
N SER A 535 -72.84 36.33 -61.33
CA SER A 535 -73.81 37.43 -61.51
C SER A 535 -74.47 37.43 -62.90
N LYS A 536 -73.77 36.94 -63.93
CA LYS A 536 -74.29 36.79 -65.30
C LYS A 536 -75.36 35.70 -65.40
N GLU A 537 -75.21 34.61 -64.64
CA GLU A 537 -76.17 33.49 -64.62
C GLU A 537 -77.38 33.78 -63.74
N ILE A 538 -77.19 34.55 -62.67
CA ILE A 538 -78.28 34.93 -61.74
C ILE A 538 -79.24 35.95 -62.37
N ALA A 539 -78.73 36.86 -63.21
CA ALA A 539 -79.51 37.94 -63.83
C ALA A 539 -80.79 37.44 -64.55
N PRO A 540 -80.73 36.46 -65.47
CA PRO A 540 -81.93 35.92 -66.11
C PRO A 540 -82.86 35.19 -65.12
N LEU A 541 -82.34 34.56 -64.06
CA LEU A 541 -83.14 33.82 -63.07
C LEU A 541 -83.94 34.72 -62.12
N LEU A 542 -83.49 35.96 -61.92
CA LEU A 542 -84.19 36.97 -61.13
C LEU A 542 -84.96 37.97 -61.99
N ASN A 543 -84.92 37.81 -63.32
CA ASN A 543 -85.49 38.73 -64.30
C ASN A 543 -85.04 40.19 -64.08
N ILE A 544 -83.74 40.38 -63.82
CA ILE A 544 -83.10 41.68 -63.60
C ILE A 544 -81.76 41.76 -64.34
N THR A 545 -81.22 42.96 -64.50
CA THR A 545 -79.91 43.13 -65.16
C THR A 545 -78.76 42.60 -64.28
N VAL A 546 -77.64 42.20 -64.89
CA VAL A 546 -76.41 41.78 -64.18
C VAL A 546 -75.95 42.84 -63.18
N ARG A 547 -76.04 44.12 -63.57
CA ARG A 547 -75.71 45.26 -62.71
C ARG A 547 -76.63 45.35 -61.48
N SER A 548 -77.92 45.06 -61.63
CA SER A 548 -78.85 44.95 -60.50
C SER A 548 -78.50 43.79 -59.58
N VAL A 549 -78.04 42.65 -60.11
CA VAL A 549 -77.59 41.52 -59.27
C VAL A 549 -76.38 41.91 -58.43
N GLU A 550 -75.39 42.58 -59.01
CA GLU A 550 -74.18 43.03 -58.29
C GLU A 550 -74.52 44.04 -57.20
N MET A 551 -75.41 44.98 -57.48
CA MET A 551 -75.93 45.93 -56.48
C MET A 551 -76.69 45.23 -55.36
N ASN A 552 -77.55 44.25 -55.70
CA ASN A 552 -78.24 43.44 -54.72
C ASN A 552 -77.26 42.61 -53.88
N ARG A 553 -76.19 42.05 -54.47
CA ARG A 553 -75.13 41.34 -53.73
C ARG A 553 -74.47 42.25 -52.70
N TYR A 554 -74.12 43.48 -53.09
CA TYR A 554 -73.54 44.46 -52.18
C TYR A 554 -74.51 44.80 -51.04
N ARG A 555 -75.80 45.02 -51.36
CA ARG A 555 -76.84 45.29 -50.37
C ARG A 555 -77.02 44.12 -49.39
N VAL A 556 -77.06 42.89 -49.88
CA VAL A 556 -77.18 41.68 -49.07
C VAL A 556 -75.96 41.48 -48.18
N ARG A 557 -74.74 41.69 -48.68
CA ARG A 557 -73.52 41.64 -47.85
C ARG A 557 -73.57 42.64 -46.69
N LYS A 558 -74.03 43.87 -46.95
CA LYS A 558 -74.21 44.90 -45.92
C LYS A 558 -75.25 44.50 -44.87
N LYS A 559 -76.38 43.90 -45.29
CA LYS A 559 -77.41 43.38 -44.37
C LYS A 559 -76.89 42.22 -43.51
N LEU A 560 -76.08 41.33 -44.09
CA LEU A 560 -75.45 40.20 -43.40
C LEU A 560 -74.24 40.57 -42.54
N GLY A 561 -73.83 41.84 -42.47
CA GLY A 561 -72.65 42.27 -41.71
C GLY A 561 -71.31 41.76 -42.28
N LEU A 562 -71.28 41.33 -43.55
CA LEU A 562 -70.09 40.84 -44.24
C LEU A 562 -69.37 42.01 -44.92
N LYS A 563 -68.12 42.27 -44.51
CA LYS A 563 -67.28 43.32 -45.11
C LYS A 563 -67.00 43.07 -46.61
#